data_AF-A0AB73ARH8-F1
#
_entry.id   AF-A0AB73ARH8-F1
#
_cell.length_a   1.000
_cell.length_b   1.000
_cell.length_c   1.000
_cell.angle_alpha   90.00
_cell.angle_beta   90.00
_cell.angle_gamma   90.00
#
_symmetry.space_group_name_H-M   'P 1'
#
loop_
_entity.id
_entity.type
_entity.pdbx_description
1 polymer ?
#
loop_
_entity_poly.entity_id
_entity_poly.type
_entity_poly.pdbx_seq_one_letter_code
_entity_poly.pdbx_strand_id
1 'polypeptide(L)' 'MQSGDVYQTNADVCSLEKATGFKLNTSIKDGVKQTVDWYKSFYEFYK' A
#
# COMPACT_ATOMS: atom_id res chain seq x y z
N MET A 1 -7.58 17.25 -7.90
CA MET A 1 -6.38 16.67 -8.51
C MET A 1 -5.47 17.82 -8.86
N GLN A 2 -4.20 17.71 -8.49
CA GLN A 2 -3.16 18.66 -8.82
C GLN A 2 -2.82 18.55 -10.32
N SER A 3 -2.27 19.63 -10.87
CA SER A 3 -1.77 19.63 -12.25
C SER A 3 -0.66 18.59 -12.38
N GLY A 4 -0.92 17.52 -13.13
CA GLY A 4 0.01 16.39 -13.31
C GLY A 4 -0.48 15.07 -12.71
N ASP A 5 -1.55 15.07 -11.91
CA ASP A 5 -2.12 13.82 -11.42
C ASP A 5 -2.81 13.05 -12.55
N VAL A 6 -2.54 11.75 -12.63
CA VAL A 6 -3.31 10.82 -13.47
C VAL A 6 -4.57 10.36 -12.71
N TYR A 7 -5.69 10.25 -13.41
CA TYR A 7 -6.98 9.89 -12.80
C TYR A 7 -6.93 8.54 -12.08
N GLN A 8 -6.34 7.53 -12.72
CA GLN A 8 -6.17 6.21 -12.14
C GLN A 8 -5.02 5.49 -12.85
N THR A 9 -4.25 4.73 -12.09
CA THR A 9 -3.28 3.76 -12.61
C THR A 9 -3.34 2.50 -11.77
N ASN A 10 -3.16 1.34 -12.40
CA ASN A 10 -3.21 0.03 -11.75
C ASN A 10 -2.02 -0.81 -12.26
N ALA A 11 -1.54 -1.73 -11.42
CA ALA A 11 -0.49 -2.68 -11.81
C ALA A 11 -1.09 -4.07 -12.08
N ASP A 12 -0.78 -4.65 -13.25
CA ASP A 12 -1.01 -6.08 -13.48
C ASP A 12 0.13 -6.89 -12.88
N VAL A 13 -0.21 -7.79 -11.96
CA VAL A 13 0.76 -8.62 -11.21
C VAL A 13 0.67 -10.10 -11.57
N CYS A 14 -0.15 -10.49 -12.55
CA CYS A 14 -0.41 -11.91 -12.86
C CYS A 14 0.87 -12.72 -13.14
N SER A 15 1.84 -12.13 -13.86
CA SER A 15 3.11 -12.79 -14.16
C SER A 15 3.97 -13.02 -12.91
N LEU A 16 3.97 -12.06 -11.98
CA LEU A 16 4.73 -12.14 -10.73
C LEU A 16 4.10 -13.19 -9.79
N GLU A 17 2.78 -13.21 -9.70
CA GLU A 17 2.05 -14.22 -8.92
C GLU A 17 2.36 -15.62 -9.42
N LYS A 18 2.36 -15.84 -10.75
CA LYS A 18 2.70 -17.15 -11.35
C LYS A 18 4.15 -17.56 -11.09
N ALA A 19 5.08 -16.62 -11.15
CA ALA A 19 6.50 -16.89 -10.98
C ALA A 19 6.89 -17.18 -9.52
N THR A 20 6.20 -16.56 -8.56
CA THR A 20 6.57 -16.61 -7.13
C THR A 20 5.63 -17.45 -6.28
N GLY A 21 4.41 -17.73 -6.77
CA GLY A 21 3.34 -18.35 -5.99
C GLY A 21 2.75 -17.44 -4.90
N PHE A 22 3.21 -16.19 -4.81
CA PHE A 22 2.74 -15.24 -3.81
C PHE A 22 1.58 -14.41 -4.34
N LYS A 23 0.53 -14.26 -3.52
CA LYS A 23 -0.65 -13.45 -3.82
C LYS A 23 -0.94 -12.48 -2.69
N LEU A 24 -1.12 -11.21 -3.03
CA LEU A 24 -1.51 -10.17 -2.08
C LEU A 24 -2.93 -10.46 -1.57
N ASN A 25 -3.10 -10.57 -0.26
CA ASN A 25 -4.39 -10.78 0.40
C ASN A 25 -4.77 -9.68 1.40
N THR A 26 -3.89 -8.70 1.62
CA THR A 26 -4.13 -7.58 2.53
C THR A 26 -5.26 -6.70 2.00
N SER A 27 -6.30 -6.51 2.81
CA SER A 27 -7.38 -5.58 2.46
C SER A 27 -6.89 -4.13 2.52
N ILE A 28 -7.53 -3.25 1.75
CA ILE A 28 -7.21 -1.81 1.79
C ILE A 28 -7.37 -1.26 3.21
N LYS A 29 -8.43 -1.65 3.92
CA LYS A 29 -8.72 -1.19 5.29
C LYS A 29 -7.58 -1.57 6.24
N ASP A 30 -7.11 -2.81 6.18
CA ASP A 30 -6.06 -3.30 7.06
C ASP A 30 -4.71 -2.67 6.71
N GLY A 31 -4.42 -2.52 5.41
CA GLY A 31 -3.20 -1.86 4.94
C GLY A 31 -3.12 -0.40 5.40
N VAL A 32 -4.20 0.37 5.25
CA VAL A 32 -4.26 1.77 5.71
C VAL A 32 -4.08 1.86 7.22
N LYS A 33 -4.76 1.00 8.00
CA LYS A 33 -4.61 0.97 9.46
C LYS A 33 -3.16 0.72 9.87
N GLN A 34 -2.50 -0.29 9.29
CA GLN A 34 -1.12 -0.63 9.60
C GLN A 34 -0.15 0.52 9.28
N THR A 35 -0.33 1.18 8.14
CA THR A 35 0.48 2.34 7.75
C THR A 35 0.32 3.50 8.75
N VAL A 36 -0.90 3.79 9.19
CA VAL A 36 -1.17 4.85 10.17
C VAL A 36 -0.60 4.49 11.55
N ASP A 37 -0.76 3.25 11.99
CA ASP A 37 -0.24 2.77 13.27
C ASP A 37 1.31 2.85 13.29
N TRP A 38 1.95 2.45 12.19
CA TRP A 38 3.40 2.63 12.00
C TRP A 38 3.81 4.10 12.05
N TYR A 39 3.12 4.97 11.30
CA TYR A 39 3.43 6.39 11.26
C TYR A 39 3.36 7.03 12.65
N LYS A 40 2.28 6.74 13.40
CA LYS A 40 2.12 7.22 14.77
C LYS A 40 3.24 6.68 15.66
N SER A 41 3.52 5.38 15.63
CA SER A 41 4.59 4.79 16.43
C SER A 41 5.96 5.39 16.14
N PHE A 42 6.26 5.69 14.87
CA PHE A 42 7.55 6.26 14.47
C PHE A 42 7.73 7.70 14.99
N TYR A 43 6.66 8.51 14.94
CA TYR A 43 6.72 9.92 15.38
C TYR A 43 6.34 10.15 16.85
N GLU A 44 5.67 9.21 17.52
CA GLU A 44 5.42 9.29 18.97
C GLU A 44 6.70 9.09 19.79
N PHE A 45 7.76 8.50 19.22
CA PHE A 45 9.07 8.39 19.86
C PHE A 45 9.83 9.74 19.99
N TYR A 46 9.30 10.82 19.40
CA TYR A 46 9.90 12.16 19.44
C TYR A 46 9.19 13.13 20.39
N LYS A 47 8.34 12.62 21.29
CA LYS A 47 7.75 13.39 22.40
C LYS A 47 8.40 13.07 23.72
#